data_AF-A0A7Z9WZJ6-F1
#
_entry.id   AF-A0A7Z9WZJ6-F1
#
_cell.length_a   1.000
_cell.length_b   1.000
_cell.length_c   1.000
_cell.angle_alpha   90.00
_cell.angle_beta   90.00
_cell.angle_gamma   90.00
#
_symmetry.space_group_name_H-M   'P 1'
#
loop_
_entity.id
_entity.type
_entity.pdbx_description
1 polymer ?
#
loop_
_entity_poly.entity_id
_entity_poly.type
_entity_poly.pdbx_seq_one_letter_code
_entity_poly.pdbx_strand_id
1 'polypeptide(L)'
;MSEIPTHHFVYGTLEDFITGEELTDTDDERIRQDLARMMVEKLGYEKDDLEPRCSIETLFSTQFVRSNIELAVSLKELGKK
;
A
#
# COMPACT_ATOMS: atom_id res chain seq x y z
N MET A 1 -19.43 -13.88 -21.99
CA MET A 1 -18.32 -13.37 -21.16
C MET A 1 -18.50 -11.87 -21.11
N SER A 2 -19.06 -11.35 -20.02
CA SER A 2 -19.24 -9.91 -19.86
C SER A 2 -17.87 -9.26 -19.71
N GLU A 3 -17.52 -8.38 -20.64
CA GLU A 3 -16.39 -7.48 -20.52
C GLU A 3 -16.61 -6.62 -19.27
N ILE A 4 -15.90 -6.94 -18.19
CA ILE A 4 -15.85 -6.06 -17.02
C ILE A 4 -14.93 -4.91 -17.45
N PRO A 5 -15.43 -3.67 -17.59
CA PRO A 5 -14.56 -2.56 -17.95
C PRO A 5 -13.60 -2.36 -16.79
N THR A 6 -12.32 -2.63 -17.01
CA THR A 6 -11.27 -2.36 -16.02
C THR A 6 -11.06 -0.85 -15.98
N HIS A 7 -11.65 -0.19 -14.98
CA HIS A 7 -11.63 1.27 -14.80
C HIS A 7 -10.28 1.73 -14.21
N HIS A 8 -9.16 1.43 -14.87
CA HIS A 8 -7.88 2.05 -14.50
C HIS A 8 -7.63 3.21 -15.45
N PHE A 9 -8.33 4.33 -15.22
CA PHE A 9 -8.01 5.57 -15.90
C PHE A 9 -6.67 6.09 -15.35
N VAL A 10 -5.76 6.46 -16.27
CA VAL A 10 -4.49 7.09 -15.93
C VAL A 10 -4.62 8.59 -16.16
N TYR A 11 -4.43 9.38 -15.11
CA TYR A 11 -4.65 10.83 -15.11
C TYR A 11 -3.36 11.65 -15.24
N GLY A 12 -2.19 11.00 -15.21
CA GLY A 12 -0.88 11.64 -15.21
C GLY A 12 0.04 10.99 -14.18
N THR A 13 0.73 11.81 -13.39
CA THR A 13 1.59 11.36 -12.29
C THR A 13 1.24 12.10 -10.99
N LEU A 14 1.53 11.46 -9.86
CA LEU A 14 1.44 12.03 -8.52
C LEU A 14 2.69 11.70 -7.71
N GLU A 15 2.96 12.47 -6.67
CA GLU A 15 4.06 12.22 -5.74
C GLU A 15 3.58 11.38 -4.56
N ASP A 16 4.32 10.31 -4.22
CA ASP A 16 4.00 9.46 -3.10
C ASP A 16 4.15 10.19 -1.76
N PHE A 17 3.11 10.15 -0.94
CA PHE A 17 3.13 10.79 0.37
C PHE A 17 4.15 10.20 1.35
N ILE A 18 4.47 8.90 1.22
CA ILE A 18 5.41 8.19 2.11
C ILE A 18 6.85 8.28 1.57
N THR A 19 7.08 7.86 0.33
CA THR A 19 8.43 7.74 -0.25
C THR A 19 8.90 8.99 -1.01
N GLY A 20 7.99 9.87 -1.42
CA GLY A 20 8.29 11.02 -2.30
C GLY A 20 8.54 10.64 -3.76
N GLU A 21 8.33 9.38 -4.14
CA GLU A 21 8.52 8.92 -5.52
C GLU A 21 7.40 9.39 -6.44
N GLU A 22 7.71 9.65 -7.71
CA GLU A 22 6.71 9.95 -8.73
C GLU A 22 6.06 8.64 -9.22
N LEU A 23 4.73 8.56 -9.13
CA LEU A 23 3.91 7.40 -9.45
C LEU A 23 2.84 7.73 -10.47
N THR A 24 2.36 6.71 -11.21
CA THR A 24 1.23 6.85 -12.12
C THR A 24 -0.03 7.21 -11.35
N ASP A 25 -0.71 8.28 -11.77
CA ASP A 25 -1.96 8.73 -11.14
C ASP A 25 -3.14 7.87 -11.62
N THR A 26 -3.58 6.96 -10.76
CA THR A 26 -4.78 6.12 -10.96
C THR A 26 -5.70 6.25 -9.75
N ASP A 27 -6.97 5.84 -9.89
CA ASP A 27 -7.92 5.85 -8.77
C ASP A 27 -7.45 5.00 -7.59
N ASP A 28 -6.92 3.79 -7.85
CA ASP A 28 -6.37 2.90 -6.82
C ASP A 28 -5.20 3.57 -6.08
N GLU A 29 -4.34 4.24 -6.83
CA GLU A 29 -3.17 4.92 -6.28
C GLU A 29 -3.59 6.14 -5.44
N ARG A 30 -4.59 6.92 -5.87
CA ARG A 30 -5.18 8.00 -5.06
C ARG A 30 -5.78 7.50 -3.75
N ILE A 31 -6.54 6.40 -3.78
CA ILE A 31 -7.11 5.79 -2.58
C ILE A 31 -6.00 5.34 -1.62
N ARG A 32 -4.92 4.78 -2.15
CA ARG A 32 -3.74 4.41 -1.36
C ARG A 32 -3.07 5.64 -0.72
N GLN A 33 -2.93 6.75 -1.45
CA GLN A 33 -2.42 8.01 -0.91
C GLN A 33 -3.31 8.53 0.24
N ASP A 34 -4.63 8.48 0.08
CA ASP A 34 -5.58 8.91 1.10
C ASP A 34 -5.49 8.04 2.37
N LEU A 35 -5.28 6.73 2.21
CA LEU A 35 -5.02 5.82 3.33
C LEU A 35 -3.72 6.21 4.06
N ALA A 36 -2.64 6.44 3.33
CA ALA A 36 -1.35 6.84 3.92
C ALA A 36 -1.45 8.17 4.69
N ARG A 37 -2.16 9.17 4.12
CA ARG A 37 -2.43 10.45 4.80
C ARG A 37 -3.29 10.26 6.03
N MET A 38 -4.33 9.42 5.98
CA MET A 38 -5.16 9.09 7.15
C MET A 38 -4.30 8.52 8.29
N MET A 39 -3.39 7.58 7.98
CA MET A 39 -2.52 6.96 8.97
C MET A 39 -1.63 8.00 9.67
N VAL A 40 -1.01 8.91 8.91
CA VAL A 40 -0.10 9.91 9.49
C VAL A 40 -0.86 11.06 10.14
N GLU A 41 -1.73 11.73 9.39
CA GLU A 41 -2.34 13.00 9.81
C GLU A 41 -3.46 12.80 10.83
N LYS A 42 -4.20 11.69 10.77
CA LYS A 42 -5.36 11.44 11.65
C LYS A 42 -5.07 10.42 12.74
N LEU A 43 -4.30 9.37 12.45
CA LEU A 43 -4.01 8.30 13.40
C LEU A 43 -2.66 8.45 14.10
N GLY A 44 -1.82 9.40 13.66
CA GLY A 44 -0.58 9.77 14.35
C GLY A 44 0.55 8.76 14.19
N TYR A 45 0.52 7.92 13.15
CA TYR A 45 1.66 7.06 12.81
C TYR A 45 2.79 7.89 12.18
N GLU A 46 4.03 7.54 12.49
CA GLU A 46 5.18 8.12 11.81
C GLU A 46 5.28 7.58 10.38
N LYS A 47 5.71 8.41 9.43
CA LYS A 47 5.92 7.98 8.03
C LYS A 47 6.89 6.81 7.94
N ASP A 48 7.95 6.84 8.74
CA ASP A 48 8.99 5.82 8.78
C ASP A 48 8.52 4.48 9.37
N ASP A 49 7.33 4.43 9.98
CA ASP A 49 6.73 3.18 10.47
C ASP A 49 5.83 2.53 9.42
N LEU A 50 5.52 3.22 8.31
CA LEU A 50 4.62 2.74 7.25
C LEU A 50 5.41 2.17 6.09
N GLU A 51 5.12 0.93 5.72
CA GLU A 51 5.75 0.22 4.61
C GLU A 51 4.69 -0.12 3.54
N PRO A 52 4.66 0.61 2.41
CA PRO A 52 3.71 0.34 1.33
C PRO A 52 4.18 -0.83 0.44
N ARG A 53 3.23 -1.43 -0.30
CA ARG A 53 3.50 -2.44 -1.36
C ARG A 53 4.30 -3.67 -0.88
N CYS A 54 3.95 -4.14 0.32
CA CYS A 54 4.50 -5.36 0.87
C CYS A 54 3.95 -6.60 0.16
N SER A 55 4.65 -7.73 0.29
CA SER A 55 4.07 -9.01 -0.09
C SER A 55 4.52 -10.13 0.84
N ILE A 56 3.60 -11.04 1.15
CA ILE A 56 3.89 -12.28 1.86
C ILE A 56 3.90 -13.41 0.85
N GLU A 57 5.01 -14.12 0.79
CA GLU A 57 5.14 -15.35 0.00
C GLU A 57 5.01 -16.55 0.93
N THR A 58 4.09 -17.46 0.62
CA THR A 58 3.82 -18.66 1.42
C THR A 58 3.86 -19.88 0.52
N LEU A 59 4.52 -20.94 1.01
CA LEU A 59 4.44 -22.28 0.43
C LEU A 59 3.46 -23.12 1.26
N PHE A 60 2.33 -23.49 0.66
CA PHE A 60 1.35 -24.36 1.30
C PHE A 60 1.00 -25.51 0.37
N SER A 61 1.12 -26.76 0.85
CA SER A 61 0.79 -27.96 0.07
C SER A 61 1.40 -27.95 -1.34
N THR A 62 2.71 -27.65 -1.44
CA THR A 62 3.48 -27.54 -2.71
C THR A 62 3.03 -26.42 -3.67
N GLN A 63 2.10 -25.57 -3.27
CA GLN A 63 1.69 -24.39 -4.02
C GLN A 63 2.32 -23.14 -3.43
N PHE A 64 2.95 -22.34 -4.27
CA PHE A 64 3.43 -21.01 -3.92
C PHE A 64 2.28 -20.01 -4.09
N VAL A 65 2.04 -19.22 -3.05
CA VAL A 65 1.04 -18.15 -3.05
C VAL A 65 1.76 -16.86 -2.65
N ARG A 66 1.56 -15.81 -3.45
CA ARG A 66 1.98 -14.45 -3.12
C ARG A 66 0.74 -13.63 -2.79
N SER A 67 0.68 -13.14 -1.55
CA SER A 67 -0.35 -12.23 -1.09
C SER A 67 0.22 -10.81 -1.06
N ASN A 68 -0.39 -9.91 -1.83
CA ASN A 68 -0.02 -8.50 -1.82
C ASN A 68 -0.66 -7.82 -0.61
N ILE A 69 0.12 -7.01 0.08
CA ILE A 69 -0.29 -6.20 1.22
C ILE A 69 -0.06 -4.75 0.86
N GLU A 70 -1.13 -3.96 0.86
CA GLU A 70 -1.06 -2.58 0.42
C GLU A 70 -0.20 -1.72 1.35
N LEU A 71 -0.39 -1.87 2.66
CA LEU A 71 0.30 -1.08 3.67
C LEU A 71 0.52 -1.93 4.93
N ALA A 72 1.76 -1.98 5.40
CA ALA A 72 2.12 -2.55 6.70
C ALA A 72 2.57 -1.42 7.64
N VAL A 73 2.42 -1.65 8.95
CA VAL A 73 2.90 -0.74 9.99
C VAL A 73 3.81 -1.50 10.96
N SER A 74 5.01 -0.97 11.18
CA SER A 74 5.99 -1.53 12.10
C SER A 74 5.90 -0.85 13.46
N LEU A 75 5.48 -1.59 14.49
CA LEU A 75 5.42 -1.09 15.86
C LEU A 75 6.77 -1.31 16.54
N LYS A 76 7.55 -0.25 16.73
CA LYS A 76 8.90 -0.30 17.34
C LYS A 76 8.92 -0.76 18.81
N GLU A 77 7.77 -0.83 19.50
CA GLU A 77 7.69 -1.13 20.94
C GLU A 77 7.17 -2.53 21.33
N LEU A 78 6.95 -3.47 20.40
CA LEU A 78 6.45 -4.81 20.77
C LEU A 78 7.49 -5.75 21.42
N GLY A 79 8.57 -5.19 22.00
CA GLY A 79 9.73 -5.95 22.48
C GLY A 79 10.38 -5.48 23.79
N LYS A 80 9.83 -4.49 24.50
CA LYS A 80 10.28 -4.22 25.88
C LYS A 80 9.54 -5.16 26.85
N LYS A 81 10.09 -6.35 27.03
CA LYS A 81 9.83 -7.19 28.21
C LYS A 81 10.73 -6.77 29.36
#